data_AF-A0A183UUP4-F1
#
_entry.id   AF-A0A183UUP4-F1
#
_cell.length_a   1.000
_cell.length_b   1.000
_cell.length_c   1.000
_cell.angle_alpha   90.00
_cell.angle_beta   90.00
_cell.angle_gamma   90.00
#
_symmetry.space_group_name_H-M   'P 1'
#
loop_
_entity.id
_entity.type
_entity.pdbx_description
1 polymer ?
#
loop_
_entity_poly.entity_id
_entity_poly.type
_entity_poly.pdbx_seq_one_letter_code
_entity_poly.pdbx_strand_id
1 'polypeptide(L)'
;MMVFLVFFCFLGCLLAIVAFFLFSDSTLNLFLCEKFGISEDEYFTDKVVWVIGASSGIGEAISMRLARHRCRLVLSARRKDRLELVAQSCIGKRLPLLYSTEITFSMSHRFAPMLSQLVCF
;
A
#
# COMPACT_ATOMS: atom_id res chain seq x y z
N MET A 1 43.58 24.12 -25.18
CA MET A 1 42.49 23.42 -25.92
C MET A 1 41.98 22.19 -25.15
N MET A 2 42.83 21.27 -24.68
CA MET A 2 42.39 20.07 -23.92
C MET A 2 41.64 20.36 -22.60
N VAL A 3 42.05 21.37 -21.83
CA VAL A 3 41.45 21.66 -20.51
C VAL A 3 39.97 22.05 -20.62
N PHE A 4 39.60 22.81 -21.65
CA PHE A 4 38.21 23.20 -21.90
C PHE A 4 37.33 21.99 -22.27
N LEU A 5 37.86 21.05 -23.04
CA LEU A 5 37.14 19.83 -23.42
C LEU A 5 36.81 18.98 -22.18
N VAL A 6 37.78 18.81 -21.28
CA VAL A 6 37.58 18.08 -20.02
C VAL A 6 36.56 18.78 -19.13
N PHE A 7 36.61 20.11 -19.05
CA PHE A 7 35.66 20.90 -18.28
C PHE A 7 34.21 20.77 -18.80
N PHE A 8 33.99 20.88 -20.11
CA PHE A 8 32.66 20.70 -20.70
C PHE A 8 32.15 19.27 -20.57
N CYS A 9 33.03 18.27 -20.64
CA CYS A 9 32.68 16.88 -20.40
C CYS A 9 32.23 16.67 -18.95
N PHE A 10 32.95 17.25 -17.99
CA PHE A 10 32.61 17.19 -16.57
C PHE A 10 31.30 17.92 -16.26
N LEU A 11 31.10 19.11 -16.84
CA LEU A 11 29.87 19.90 -16.69
C LEU A 11 28.67 19.17 -17.31
N GLY A 12 28.85 18.53 -18.47
CA GLY A 12 27.83 17.69 -19.10
C GLY A 12 27.46 16.47 -18.26
N CYS A 13 28.45 15.78 -17.68
CA CYS A 13 28.21 14.69 -16.74
C CYS A 13 27.46 15.17 -15.48
N LEU A 14 27.85 16.33 -14.93
CA LEU A 14 27.19 16.92 -13.77
C LEU A 14 25.72 17.27 -14.07
N LEU A 15 25.46 17.89 -15.22
CA LEU A 15 24.11 18.21 -15.68
C LEU A 15 23.27 16.95 -15.94
N ALA A 16 23.86 15.88 -16.48
CA ALA A 16 23.17 14.60 -16.68
C ALA A 16 22.80 13.92 -15.35
N ILE A 17 23.68 13.99 -14.34
CA ILE A 17 23.40 13.49 -12.98
C ILE A 17 22.30 14.32 -12.33
N VAL A 18 22.36 15.65 -12.41
CA VAL A 18 21.30 16.53 -11.88
C VAL A 18 19.98 16.31 -12.61
N ALA A 19 19.99 16.14 -13.93
CA ALA A 19 18.80 15.82 -14.71
C ALA A 19 18.22 14.45 -14.32
N PHE A 20 19.04 13.43 -14.08
CA PHE A 20 18.59 12.13 -13.57
C PHE A 20 17.92 12.25 -12.20
N PHE A 21 18.46 13.07 -11.31
CA PHE A 21 17.86 13.34 -10.00
C PHE A 21 16.56 14.15 -10.08
N LEU A 22 16.45 15.11 -11.01
CA LEU A 22 15.22 15.86 -11.27
C LEU A 22 14.15 15.01 -11.96
N PHE A 23 14.55 14.07 -12.82
CA PHE A 23 13.63 13.14 -13.48
C PHE A 23 13.16 12.02 -12.55
N SER A 24 13.89 11.77 -11.45
CA SER A 24 13.50 10.86 -10.38
C SER A 24 12.41 11.45 -9.47
N ASP A 25 11.43 12.12 -10.07
CA ASP A 25 10.32 12.88 -9.46
C ASP A 25 9.28 11.97 -8.76
N SER A 26 9.76 10.91 -8.14
CA SER A 26 9.00 9.98 -7.31
C SER A 26 9.84 9.63 -6.09
N THR A 27 9.93 10.60 -5.18
CA THR A 27 10.20 10.42 -3.74
C THR A 27 11.30 9.40 -3.44
N LEU A 28 12.57 9.83 -3.44
CA LEU A 28 13.76 9.01 -3.12
C LEU A 28 13.61 8.22 -1.80
N ASN A 29 12.81 8.74 -0.87
CA ASN A 29 12.41 8.08 0.37
C ASN A 29 11.56 6.81 0.13
N LEU A 30 10.61 6.82 -0.82
CA LEU A 30 9.85 5.62 -1.19
C LEU A 30 10.74 4.56 -1.85
N PHE A 31 11.67 4.97 -2.72
CA PHE A 31 12.60 4.03 -3.37
C PHE A 31 13.53 3.36 -2.35
N LEU A 32 14.01 4.12 -1.35
CA LEU A 32 14.78 3.56 -0.25
C LEU A 32 13.93 2.60 0.61
N CYS A 33 12.70 2.97 0.93
CA CYS A 33 11.77 2.12 1.67
C CYS A 33 11.37 0.86 0.88
N GLU A 34 11.30 0.91 -0.46
CA GLU A 34 11.03 -0.27 -1.28
C GLU A 34 12.23 -1.22 -1.32
N LYS A 35 13.47 -0.69 -1.33
CA LYS A 35 14.70 -1.52 -1.38
C LYS A 35 15.21 -2.01 -0.03
N PHE A 36 15.02 -1.23 1.03
CA PHE A 36 15.58 -1.51 2.37
C PHE A 36 14.50 -1.59 3.45
N GLY A 37 13.21 -1.54 3.07
CA GLY A 37 12.10 -1.60 4.02
C GLY A 37 11.89 -2.97 4.64
N ILE A 38 11.05 -2.96 5.68
CA ILE A 38 10.56 -4.15 6.38
C ILE A 38 9.71 -4.98 5.41
N SER A 39 9.79 -6.31 5.49
CA SER A 39 8.92 -7.19 4.70
C SER A 39 7.44 -6.90 4.98
N GLU A 40 6.61 -6.78 3.94
CA GLU A 40 5.17 -6.50 4.08
C GLU A 40 4.49 -7.55 4.99
N ASP A 41 4.90 -8.81 4.86
CA ASP A 41 4.38 -9.93 5.64
C ASP A 41 4.54 -9.73 7.14
N GLU A 42 5.74 -9.33 7.58
CA GLU A 42 6.04 -9.11 9.00
C GLU A 42 5.34 -7.85 9.52
N TYR A 43 5.28 -6.78 8.70
CA TYR A 43 4.67 -5.53 9.11
C TYR A 43 3.16 -5.65 9.34
N PHE A 44 2.45 -6.44 8.53
CA PHE A 44 0.99 -6.55 8.58
C PHE A 44 0.46 -7.70 9.45
N THR A 45 1.34 -8.59 9.93
CA THR A 45 0.91 -9.72 10.78
C THR A 45 0.20 -9.23 12.05
N ASP A 46 -0.98 -9.81 12.32
CA ASP A 46 -1.87 -9.55 13.47
C ASP A 46 -2.45 -8.12 13.59
N LYS A 47 -2.14 -7.25 12.63
CA LYS A 47 -2.69 -5.89 12.57
C LYS A 47 -4.10 -5.86 12.01
N VAL A 48 -4.85 -4.83 12.40
CA VAL A 48 -6.15 -4.49 11.81
C VAL A 48 -5.93 -3.40 10.78
N VAL A 49 -6.25 -3.69 9.51
CA VAL A 49 -6.10 -2.75 8.40
C VAL A 49 -7.49 -2.37 7.89
N TRP A 50 -7.78 -1.07 7.89
CA TRP A 50 -9.05 -0.54 7.39
C TRP A 50 -8.87 0.10 6.02
N VAL A 51 -9.54 -0.45 5.02
CA VAL A 51 -9.54 0.07 3.65
C VAL A 51 -10.86 0.77 3.35
N ILE A 52 -10.77 2.08 3.15
CA ILE A 52 -11.88 2.91 2.66
C ILE A 52 -11.89 2.93 1.13
N GLY A 53 -13.08 2.95 0.52
CA GLY A 53 -13.21 2.93 -0.94
C GLY A 53 -12.85 1.59 -1.58
N ALA A 54 -12.89 0.48 -0.83
CA ALA A 54 -12.47 -0.84 -1.30
C ALA A 54 -13.30 -1.43 -2.46
N SER A 55 -14.42 -0.79 -2.85
CA SER A 55 -15.32 -1.30 -3.90
C SER A 55 -14.76 -1.22 -5.33
N SER A 56 -13.70 -0.44 -5.58
CA SER A 56 -13.14 -0.28 -6.93
C SER A 56 -11.77 0.39 -6.95
N GLY A 57 -10.97 0.09 -7.98
CA GLY A 57 -9.74 0.82 -8.28
C GLY A 57 -8.62 0.49 -7.29
N ILE A 58 -7.96 1.51 -6.74
CA ILE A 58 -6.81 1.34 -5.85
C ILE A 58 -7.23 0.62 -4.56
N GLY A 59 -8.37 0.97 -3.96
CA GLY A 59 -8.85 0.32 -2.74
C GLY A 59 -9.12 -1.17 -2.92
N GLU A 60 -9.64 -1.56 -4.09
CA GLU A 60 -9.83 -2.97 -4.46
C GLU A 60 -8.48 -3.68 -4.60
N ALA A 61 -7.54 -3.11 -5.34
CA ALA A 61 -6.20 -3.68 -5.52
C ALA A 61 -5.46 -3.85 -4.18
N ILE A 62 -5.52 -2.84 -3.30
CA ILE A 62 -4.93 -2.89 -1.96
C ILE A 62 -5.58 -4.00 -1.12
N SER A 63 -6.92 -4.09 -1.12
CA SER A 63 -7.64 -5.13 -0.37
C SER A 63 -7.22 -6.53 -0.82
N MET A 64 -7.10 -6.73 -2.13
CA MET A 64 -6.69 -8.00 -2.73
C MET A 64 -5.21 -8.34 -2.44
N ARG A 65 -4.35 -7.33 -2.32
CA ARG A 65 -2.95 -7.51 -1.91
C ARG A 65 -2.87 -7.88 -0.43
N LEU A 66 -3.55 -7.12 0.43
CA LEU A 66 -3.60 -7.31 1.87
C LEU A 66 -4.22 -8.65 2.27
N ALA A 67 -5.20 -9.15 1.51
CA ALA A 67 -5.82 -10.46 1.74
C ALA A 67 -4.85 -11.65 1.70
N ARG A 68 -3.65 -11.47 1.14
CA ARG A 68 -2.59 -12.49 1.10
C ARG A 68 -1.76 -12.53 2.38
N HIS A 69 -1.79 -11.47 3.17
CA HIS A 69 -1.02 -11.36 4.40
C HIS A 69 -1.88 -11.75 5.62
N ARG A 70 -1.23 -12.04 6.75
CA ARG A 70 -1.92 -12.41 8.01
C ARG A 70 -2.45 -11.20 8.77
N CYS A 71 -3.35 -10.43 8.16
CA CYS A 71 -3.95 -9.25 8.78
C CYS A 71 -5.48 -9.35 8.87
N ARG A 72 -6.06 -8.70 9.88
CA ARG A 72 -7.52 -8.50 9.95
C ARG A 72 -7.89 -7.34 9.04
N LEU A 73 -8.74 -7.57 8.04
CA LEU A 73 -9.03 -6.59 6.99
C LEU A 73 -10.48 -6.09 7.12
N VAL A 74 -10.64 -4.79 7.37
CA VAL A 74 -11.96 -4.14 7.41
C VAL A 74 -12.17 -3.39 6.11
N LEU A 75 -13.25 -3.66 5.40
CA LEU A 75 -13.56 -3.06 4.10
C LEU A 75 -14.77 -2.13 4.21
N SER A 76 -14.64 -0.91 3.68
CA SER A 76 -15.73 0.08 3.64
C SER A 76 -15.86 0.74 2.28
N ALA A 77 -17.10 0.87 1.78
CA ALA A 77 -17.41 1.61 0.56
C ALA A 77 -18.89 2.02 0.52
N ARG A 78 -19.22 2.95 -0.38
CA ARG A 78 -20.60 3.41 -0.61
C ARG A 78 -21.47 2.41 -1.38
N ARG A 79 -20.87 1.53 -2.19
CA ARG A 79 -21.57 0.56 -3.04
C ARG A 79 -21.42 -0.84 -2.44
N LYS A 80 -22.47 -1.35 -1.80
CA LYS A 80 -22.44 -2.64 -1.09
C LYS A 80 -22.22 -3.83 -2.04
N ASP A 81 -22.96 -3.89 -3.14
CA ASP A 81 -22.91 -5.03 -4.08
C ASP A 81 -21.48 -5.28 -4.60
N ARG A 82 -20.79 -4.20 -4.99
CA ARG A 82 -19.37 -4.26 -5.40
C ARG A 82 -18.44 -4.65 -4.25
N LEU A 83 -18.70 -4.15 -3.04
CA LEU A 83 -17.89 -4.46 -1.87
C LEU A 83 -17.97 -5.95 -1.50
N GLU A 84 -19.15 -6.58 -1.64
CA GLU A 84 -19.35 -8.01 -1.37
C GLU A 84 -18.55 -8.88 -2.33
N LEU A 85 -18.56 -8.53 -3.62
CA LEU A 85 -17.75 -9.21 -4.64
C LEU A 85 -16.25 -9.14 -4.33
N VAL A 86 -15.77 -7.96 -3.91
CA VAL A 86 -14.36 -7.79 -3.51
C VAL A 86 -14.05 -8.59 -2.24
N ALA A 87 -14.93 -8.57 -1.25
CA ALA A 87 -14.76 -9.36 -0.02
C ALA A 87 -14.69 -10.87 -0.31
N GLN A 88 -15.58 -11.40 -1.15
CA GLN A 88 -15.54 -12.80 -1.60
C GLN A 88 -14.24 -13.13 -2.34
N SER A 89 -13.79 -12.21 -3.20
CA SER A 89 -12.53 -12.36 -3.93
C SER A 89 -11.31 -12.39 -3.00
N CYS A 90 -11.36 -11.64 -1.89
CA CYS A 90 -10.33 -11.66 -0.85
C CYS A 90 -10.31 -13.00 -0.10
N ILE A 91 -11.48 -13.54 0.25
CA ILE A 91 -11.61 -14.85 0.92
C ILE A 91 -11.06 -15.98 0.03
N GLY A 92 -11.37 -15.95 -1.27
CA GLY A 92 -10.92 -16.98 -2.21
C GLY A 92 -9.42 -17.03 -2.46
N LYS A 93 -8.68 -15.93 -2.20
CA LYS A 93 -7.22 -15.85 -2.35
C LYS A 93 -6.44 -16.12 -1.07
N ARG A 94 -7.13 -16.56 -0.02
CA ARG A 94 -6.52 -16.85 1.29
C ARG A 94 -5.58 -18.05 1.17
N LEU A 95 -4.35 -17.90 1.64
CA LEU A 95 -3.41 -19.02 1.73
C LEU A 95 -3.95 -20.05 2.73
N PRO A 96 -3.97 -21.35 2.37
CA PRO A 96 -4.52 -22.42 3.23
C PRO A 96 -3.66 -22.70 4.48
N LEU A 97 -2.47 -22.12 4.56
CA LEU A 97 -1.57 -22.27 5.69
C LEU A 97 -1.50 -20.95 6.46
N LEU A 98 -2.21 -20.93 7.59
CA LEU A 98 -2.03 -20.04 8.75
C LEU A 98 -2.87 -18.73 8.82
N TYR A 99 -3.77 -18.74 9.81
CA TYR A 99 -4.39 -17.66 10.61
C TYR A 99 -5.54 -16.78 10.07
N SER A 100 -6.39 -16.44 11.06
CA SER A 100 -7.72 -15.81 11.00
C SER A 100 -7.70 -14.37 10.50
N THR A 101 -8.05 -14.16 9.24
CA THR A 101 -8.42 -12.84 8.69
C THR A 101 -9.94 -12.62 8.77
N GLU A 102 -10.42 -12.00 9.83
CA GLU A 102 -11.83 -11.59 9.89
C GLU A 102 -12.07 -10.43 8.92
N ILE A 103 -12.85 -10.68 7.86
CA ILE A 103 -13.29 -9.63 6.93
C ILE A 103 -14.61 -9.10 7.44
N THR A 104 -14.57 -7.97 8.16
CA THR A 104 -15.78 -7.32 8.65
C THR A 104 -16.38 -6.44 7.56
N PHE A 105 -17.58 -6.79 7.11
CA PHE A 105 -18.34 -6.04 6.13
C PHE A 105 -19.16 -4.97 6.83
N SER A 106 -18.94 -3.69 6.53
CA SER A 106 -19.75 -2.63 7.13
C SER A 106 -20.11 -1.48 6.20
N MET A 107 -21.38 -1.53 5.79
CA MET A 107 -22.21 -0.35 5.68
C MET A 107 -23.35 -0.45 6.70
N SER A 108 -23.27 0.33 7.77
CA SER A 108 -24.39 1.01 8.46
C SER A 108 -23.96 1.32 9.90
N HIS A 109 -24.05 2.59 10.33
CA HIS A 109 -24.30 3.17 11.67
C HIS A 109 -23.86 2.48 12.99
N ARG A 110 -23.18 1.33 12.97
CA ARG A 110 -22.84 0.45 14.11
C ARG A 110 -21.34 0.42 14.41
N PHE A 111 -20.54 1.23 13.73
CA PHE A 111 -19.08 1.26 13.92
C PHE A 111 -18.61 2.22 15.01
N ALA A 112 -19.43 3.18 15.44
CA ALA A 112 -19.08 4.09 16.52
C ALA A 112 -18.64 3.37 17.82
N PRO A 113 -19.33 2.31 18.31
CA PRO A 113 -18.90 1.61 19.53
C PRO A 113 -17.76 0.59 19.32
N MET A 114 -17.42 0.22 18.08
CA MET A 114 -16.33 -0.72 17.79
C MET A 114 -14.99 0.01 17.60
N LEU A 115 -15.04 1.27 17.15
CA LEU A 115 -13.88 2.18 17.09
C LEU A 115 -13.28 2.49 18.47
N SER A 116 -14.09 2.55 19.53
CA SER A 116 -13.60 2.78 20.89
C SER A 116 -12.82 1.62 21.51
N GLN A 117 -12.86 0.42 20.92
CA GLN A 117 -12.10 -0.74 21.40
C GLN A 117 -10.82 -1.01 20.60
N LEU A 118 -10.67 -0.41 19.42
CA LEU A 118 -9.55 -0.67 18.50
C LEU A 118 -8.69 0.56 18.19
N VAL A 119 -9.18 1.77 18.47
CA VAL A 119 -8.41 3.02 18.36
C VAL A 119 -8.61 3.78 19.66
N CYS A 120 -7.79 3.46 20.67
CA CYS A 120 -7.61 4.36 21.81
C CYS A 120 -6.89 5.62 21.32
N PHE A 121 -7.62 6.71 21.16
CA PHE A 121 -7.14 8.02 21.56
C PHE A 121 -7.76 8.37 22.90
#